data_AF-A0A6L4YPX7-F1
#
_entry.id   AF-A0A6L4YPX7-F1
#
_cell.length_a   1.000
_cell.length_b   1.000
_cell.length_c   1.000
_cell.angle_alpha   90.00
_cell.angle_beta   90.00
_cell.angle_gamma   90.00
#
_symmetry.space_group_name_H-M   'P 1'
#
loop_
_entity.id
_entity.type
_entity.pdbx_description
1 polymer ?
#
loop_
_entity_poly.entity_id
_entity_poly.type
_entity_poly.pdbx_seq_one_letter_code
_entity_poly.pdbx_strand_id
1 'polypeptide(L)'
;MQLQRISTNIVLLLVVAGFASSCSFIKKKPEKSNTTGWNYNDKNYGNFNVINPKDVQTAPGLVFVQGGTFTMGATTEDVMGDWNNVPHRVTVNSFFIDKLEISNLNYREYLYWLEGTFGGAGMDSVVTAAMPDTLVWRNELAYNEPYVELYFRHPAYNNYPVVGVTWKQATEFCIWRTDRVNEIALMDKGFLDKRTQIKKTLNGAGQDNFNTKAYLLGEYQATPGKEVTSKKNPLKDAQGRPRTTAKFEDGIMFGDYRLPTEAEWEYAAYGYVMENPQKKTKGTKG
;
A
#
# COMPACT_ATOMS: atom_id res chain seq x y z
N MET A 1 43.77 56.26 -11.31
CA MET A 1 42.60 55.38 -11.57
C MET A 1 42.75 53.93 -11.06
N GLN A 2 43.96 53.35 -10.92
CA GLN A 2 44.10 51.97 -10.45
C GLN A 2 43.89 51.77 -8.93
N LEU A 3 44.35 52.70 -8.09
CA LEU A 3 44.18 52.63 -6.62
C LEU A 3 42.71 52.65 -6.16
N GLN A 4 41.85 53.40 -6.85
CA GLN A 4 40.42 53.49 -6.53
C GLN A 4 39.65 52.21 -6.87
N ARG A 5 40.09 51.44 -7.88
CA ARG A 5 39.52 50.14 -8.26
C ARG A 5 39.93 49.01 -7.30
N ILE A 6 41.14 49.10 -6.74
CA ILE A 6 41.63 48.13 -5.75
C ILE A 6 40.88 48.30 -4.42
N SER A 7 40.64 49.53 -3.96
CA SER A 7 39.86 49.76 -2.74
C SER A 7 38.39 49.35 -2.88
N THR A 8 37.75 49.58 -4.03
CA THR A 8 36.38 49.09 -4.27
C THR A 8 36.31 47.57 -4.33
N ASN A 9 37.28 46.90 -4.94
CA ASN A 9 37.33 45.44 -4.98
C ASN A 9 37.57 44.82 -3.60
N ILE A 10 38.41 45.42 -2.75
CA ILE A 10 38.63 44.97 -1.36
C ILE A 10 37.37 45.15 -0.51
N VAL A 11 36.66 46.28 -0.66
CA VAL A 11 35.38 46.51 0.01
C VAL A 11 34.32 45.51 -0.46
N LEU A 12 34.26 45.21 -1.75
CA LEU A 12 33.33 44.22 -2.31
C LEU A 12 33.62 42.81 -1.76
N LEU A 13 34.90 42.44 -1.62
CA LEU A 13 35.32 41.14 -1.11
C LEU A 13 35.02 40.98 0.40
N LEU A 14 35.14 42.06 1.18
CA LEU A 14 34.74 42.10 2.58
C LEU A 14 33.21 42.04 2.77
N VAL A 15 32.43 42.66 1.88
CA VAL A 15 30.95 42.58 1.90
C VAL A 15 30.48 41.16 1.53
N VAL A 16 31.10 40.51 0.54
CA VAL A 16 30.79 39.12 0.17
C VAL A 16 31.22 38.14 1.28
N ALA A 17 32.35 38.38 1.96
CA ALA A 17 32.76 37.59 3.12
C ALA A 17 31.85 37.80 4.35
N GLY A 18 31.31 39.01 4.55
CA GLY A 18 30.31 39.32 5.58
C GLY A 18 28.96 38.63 5.32
N PHE A 19 28.56 38.47 4.06
CA PHE A 19 27.37 37.70 3.70
C PHE A 19 27.58 36.18 3.81
N ALA A 20 28.77 35.68 3.48
CA ALA A 20 29.09 34.24 3.60
C ALA A 20 29.19 33.74 5.05
N SER A 21 29.48 34.63 6.00
CA SER A 21 29.57 34.29 7.44
C SER A 21 28.21 34.30 8.17
N SER A 22 27.15 34.85 7.53
CA SER A 22 25.78 34.85 8.06
C SER A 22 24.99 33.55 7.78
N CYS A 23 25.55 32.60 7.03
CA CYS A 23 24.88 31.33 6.71
C CYS A 23 25.33 30.14 7.57
N SER A 24 25.98 30.38 8.71
CA SER A 24 26.32 29.31 9.65
C SER A 24 25.27 29.21 10.78
N PHE A 25 24.65 28.03 10.89
CA PHE A 25 23.91 27.53 12.06
C PHE A 25 22.47 27.98 12.35
N ILE A 26 21.54 27.87 11.40
CA ILE A 26 20.13 27.66 11.75
C ILE A 26 19.93 26.17 12.09
N LYS A 27 20.24 25.76 13.32
CA LYS A 27 19.79 24.46 13.84
C LYS A 27 18.26 24.51 13.92
N LYS A 28 17.56 23.64 13.19
CA LYS A 28 16.10 23.52 13.28
C LYS A 28 15.72 23.27 14.74
N LYS A 29 14.83 24.10 15.30
CA LYS A 29 14.30 23.88 16.64
C LYS A 29 13.59 22.52 16.65
N PRO A 30 13.76 21.69 17.68
CA PRO A 30 13.00 20.45 17.80
C PRO A 30 11.51 20.79 17.86
N GLU A 31 10.72 20.01 17.16
CA GLU A 31 9.26 20.13 17.19
C GLU A 31 8.77 19.81 18.61
N LYS A 32 7.74 20.52 19.07
CA LYS A 32 7.20 20.37 20.41
C LYS A 32 5.79 19.81 20.35
N SER A 33 5.47 18.94 21.30
CA SER A 33 4.12 18.46 21.53
C SER A 33 3.20 19.59 21.93
N ASN A 34 2.06 19.73 21.24
CA ASN A 34 1.05 20.71 21.58
C ASN A 34 0.34 20.38 22.91
N THR A 35 0.15 19.08 23.20
CA THR A 35 -0.58 18.64 24.40
C THR A 35 0.30 18.67 25.65
N THR A 36 1.56 18.25 25.54
CA THR A 36 2.44 18.08 26.72
C THR A 36 3.55 19.12 26.80
N GLY A 37 3.86 19.83 25.71
CA GLY A 37 4.99 20.78 25.64
C GLY A 37 6.37 20.12 25.54
N TRP A 38 6.46 18.79 25.53
CA TRP A 38 7.73 18.05 25.42
C TRP A 38 8.30 18.11 24.01
N ASN A 39 9.63 18.16 23.90
CA ASN A 39 10.32 18.16 22.61
C ASN A 39 10.31 16.74 21.99
N TYR A 40 9.99 16.66 20.71
CA TYR A 40 10.15 15.46 19.90
C TYR A 40 11.59 15.31 19.41
N ASN A 41 12.02 14.06 19.20
CA ASN A 41 13.34 13.69 18.66
C ASN A 41 14.52 14.27 19.48
N ASP A 42 14.32 14.57 20.78
CA ASP A 42 15.33 15.14 21.66
C ASP A 42 15.73 14.13 22.75
N LYS A 43 17.03 13.81 22.83
CA LYS A 43 17.59 12.86 23.80
C LYS A 43 17.36 13.27 25.24
N ASN A 44 17.27 14.56 25.51
CA ASN A 44 17.10 15.08 26.87
C ASN A 44 15.65 14.98 27.37
N TYR A 45 14.68 14.84 26.46
CA TYR A 45 13.24 14.83 26.75
C TYR A 45 12.60 13.49 26.36
N GLY A 46 13.25 12.38 26.74
CA GLY A 46 12.70 11.03 26.54
C GLY A 46 12.87 10.45 25.14
N ASN A 47 13.45 11.20 24.19
CA ASN A 47 13.80 10.76 22.84
C ASN A 47 12.64 10.10 22.09
N PHE A 48 11.43 10.65 22.24
CA PHE A 48 10.25 10.19 21.50
C PHE A 48 10.39 10.59 20.03
N ASN A 49 10.60 9.60 19.17
CA ASN A 49 10.88 9.84 17.77
C ASN A 49 9.58 9.91 16.96
N VAL A 50 9.35 11.07 16.32
CA VAL A 50 8.23 11.30 15.43
C VAL A 50 8.78 11.50 14.03
N ILE A 51 8.24 10.73 13.08
CA ILE A 51 8.57 10.87 11.66
C ILE A 51 7.51 11.78 11.05
N ASN A 52 7.97 12.78 10.31
CA ASN A 52 7.09 13.59 9.47
C ASN A 52 7.09 13.00 8.06
N PRO A 53 6.04 12.24 7.67
CA PRO A 53 5.92 11.76 6.30
C PRO A 53 5.76 12.95 5.37
N LYS A 54 6.47 12.93 4.22
CA LYS A 54 6.36 13.99 3.21
C LYS A 54 5.05 13.89 2.43
N ASP A 55 4.64 12.67 2.09
CA ASP A 55 3.44 12.36 1.31
C ASP A 55 2.81 11.04 1.79
N VAL A 56 1.50 10.90 1.60
CA VAL A 56 0.78 9.63 1.80
C VAL A 56 1.20 8.68 0.69
N GLN A 57 2.00 7.67 1.02
CA GLN A 57 2.42 6.65 0.05
C GLN A 57 1.23 5.76 -0.30
N THR A 58 0.94 5.63 -1.60
CA THR A 58 -0.06 4.67 -2.09
C THR A 58 0.57 3.29 -2.22
N ALA A 59 -0.16 2.27 -1.78
CA ALA A 59 0.21 0.89 -2.04
C ALA A 59 0.02 0.57 -3.54
N PRO A 60 0.72 -0.44 -4.08
CA PRO A 60 0.71 -0.70 -5.53
C PRO A 60 -0.68 -1.07 -6.04
N GLY A 61 -1.11 -0.42 -7.13
CA GLY A 61 -2.38 -0.67 -7.81
C GLY A 61 -3.61 0.04 -7.22
N LEU A 62 -3.44 0.70 -6.06
CA LEU A 62 -4.51 1.44 -5.40
C LEU A 62 -4.64 2.89 -5.90
N VAL A 63 -5.86 3.40 -5.90
CA VAL A 63 -6.22 4.79 -6.18
C VAL A 63 -6.90 5.38 -4.96
N PHE A 64 -6.58 6.64 -4.65
CA PHE A 64 -7.22 7.39 -3.57
C PHE A 64 -8.61 7.86 -4.00
N VAL A 65 -9.61 7.56 -3.19
CA VAL A 65 -10.98 8.06 -3.32
C VAL A 65 -11.24 8.99 -2.15
N GLN A 66 -11.53 10.26 -2.44
CA GLN A 66 -11.86 11.24 -1.42
C GLN A 66 -13.24 10.94 -0.84
N GLY A 67 -13.36 10.94 0.48
CA GLY A 67 -14.61 10.71 1.18
C GLY A 67 -15.63 11.84 0.95
N GLY A 68 -16.91 11.46 1.00
CA GLY A 68 -18.02 12.37 0.76
C GLY A 68 -19.35 11.75 1.14
N THR A 69 -20.42 12.47 0.84
CA THR A 69 -21.80 11.99 1.01
C THR A 69 -22.42 11.76 -0.35
N PHE A 70 -23.14 10.65 -0.50
CA PHE A 70 -23.90 10.35 -1.72
C PHE A 70 -25.24 9.71 -1.38
N THR A 71 -26.18 9.72 -2.33
CA THR A 71 -27.44 9.01 -2.20
C THR A 71 -27.24 7.61 -2.80
N MET A 72 -27.27 6.59 -1.96
CA MET A 72 -27.16 5.19 -2.34
C MET A 72 -28.54 4.70 -2.78
N GLY A 73 -28.60 3.95 -3.89
CA GLY A 73 -29.82 3.38 -4.44
C GLY A 73 -30.29 3.93 -5.80
N ALA A 74 -31.36 3.35 -6.33
CA ALA A 74 -31.85 3.62 -7.69
C ALA A 74 -32.40 5.05 -7.80
N THR A 75 -31.80 5.85 -8.68
CA THR A 75 -32.32 7.15 -9.09
C THR A 75 -33.24 7.06 -10.31
N THR A 76 -33.24 5.92 -10.99
CA THR A 76 -34.11 5.60 -12.14
C THR A 76 -35.36 4.87 -11.69
N GLU A 77 -36.50 5.32 -12.21
CA GLU A 77 -37.82 4.77 -11.96
C GLU A 77 -37.90 3.34 -12.52
N ASP A 78 -38.08 2.36 -11.63
CA ASP A 78 -38.29 0.97 -12.02
C ASP A 78 -39.74 0.79 -12.49
N VAL A 79 -39.90 0.60 -13.80
CA VAL A 79 -41.21 0.40 -14.46
C VAL A 79 -41.87 -0.93 -14.01
N MET A 80 -41.10 -1.87 -13.46
CA MET A 80 -41.57 -3.18 -13.02
C MET A 80 -41.89 -3.27 -11.52
N GLY A 81 -41.60 -2.22 -10.74
CA GLY A 81 -42.08 -2.08 -9.36
C GLY A 81 -41.47 -3.05 -8.35
N ASP A 82 -40.19 -3.43 -8.48
CA ASP A 82 -39.48 -4.14 -7.41
C ASP A 82 -39.03 -3.14 -6.32
N TRP A 83 -39.71 -3.13 -5.18
CA TRP A 83 -39.47 -2.22 -4.04
C TRP A 83 -38.23 -2.60 -3.19
N ASN A 84 -37.12 -2.98 -3.81
CA ASN A 84 -35.90 -3.38 -3.09
C ASN A 84 -34.84 -2.28 -2.94
N ASN A 85 -35.11 -1.06 -3.44
CA ASN A 85 -34.08 -0.01 -3.50
C ASN A 85 -34.59 1.36 -3.03
N VAL A 86 -34.67 1.57 -1.71
CA VAL A 86 -35.05 2.86 -1.13
C VAL A 86 -33.83 3.78 -1.06
N PRO A 87 -33.85 4.94 -1.74
CA PRO A 87 -32.71 5.84 -1.77
C PRO A 87 -32.46 6.44 -0.39
N HIS A 88 -31.23 6.32 0.11
CA HIS A 88 -30.82 6.91 1.39
C HIS A 88 -29.42 7.53 1.30
N ARG A 89 -29.17 8.55 2.11
CA ARG A 89 -27.89 9.26 2.11
C ARG A 89 -26.87 8.50 2.96
N VAL A 90 -25.76 8.13 2.36
CA VAL A 90 -24.63 7.48 3.01
C VAL A 90 -23.41 8.39 2.98
N THR A 91 -22.65 8.39 4.07
CA THR A 91 -21.36 9.09 4.17
C THR A 91 -20.24 8.05 4.15
N VAL A 92 -19.29 8.22 3.24
CA VAL A 92 -18.15 7.32 3.09
C VAL A 92 -16.89 8.12 3.43
N ASN A 93 -16.01 7.54 4.26
CA ASN A 93 -14.71 8.13 4.57
C ASN A 93 -13.79 8.09 3.34
N SER A 94 -12.67 8.83 3.34
CA SER A 94 -11.68 8.65 2.28
C SER A 94 -11.02 7.27 2.39
N PHE A 95 -10.86 6.57 1.27
CA PHE A 95 -10.24 5.24 1.24
C PHE A 95 -9.44 5.04 -0.04
N PHE A 96 -8.73 3.92 -0.09
CA PHE A 96 -8.01 3.48 -1.27
C PHE A 96 -8.71 2.24 -1.84
N ILE A 97 -8.85 2.16 -3.15
CA ILE A 97 -9.44 1.01 -3.85
C ILE A 97 -8.58 0.62 -5.05
N ASP A 98 -8.58 -0.66 -5.40
CA ASP A 98 -7.92 -1.11 -6.63
C ASP A 98 -8.56 -0.45 -7.84
N LYS A 99 -7.71 -0.06 -8.79
CA LYS A 99 -8.18 0.53 -10.05
C LYS A 99 -8.96 -0.44 -10.93
N LEU A 100 -8.64 -1.73 -10.85
CA LEU A 100 -9.16 -2.81 -11.68
C LEU A 100 -9.49 -4.00 -10.80
N GLU A 101 -10.36 -4.87 -11.28
CA GLU A 101 -10.62 -6.16 -10.66
C GLU A 101 -9.35 -7.02 -10.60
N ILE A 102 -9.32 -7.94 -9.63
CA ILE A 102 -8.22 -8.89 -9.51
C ILE A 102 -8.22 -9.83 -10.72
N SER A 103 -7.09 -9.87 -11.41
CA SER A 103 -6.91 -10.70 -12.60
C SER A 103 -6.63 -12.16 -12.27
N ASN A 104 -6.85 -13.06 -13.22
CA ASN A 104 -6.45 -14.46 -13.12
C ASN A 104 -4.94 -14.62 -12.85
N LEU A 105 -4.10 -13.71 -13.36
CA LEU A 105 -2.66 -13.71 -13.07
C LEU A 105 -2.38 -13.41 -11.60
N ASN A 106 -3.00 -12.36 -11.05
CA ASN A 106 -2.83 -11.96 -9.65
C ASN A 106 -3.30 -13.08 -8.71
N TYR A 107 -4.40 -13.76 -9.04
CA TYR A 107 -4.89 -14.86 -8.22
C TYR A 107 -4.02 -16.12 -8.32
N ARG A 108 -3.41 -16.39 -9.48
CA ARG A 108 -2.42 -17.48 -9.61
C ARG A 108 -1.11 -17.18 -8.88
N GLU A 109 -0.69 -15.92 -8.85
CA GLU A 109 0.42 -15.50 -8.00
C GLU A 109 0.11 -15.84 -6.53
N TYR A 110 -1.08 -15.49 -6.05
CA TYR A 110 -1.54 -15.87 -4.72
C TYR A 110 -1.43 -17.39 -4.47
N LEU A 111 -1.98 -18.22 -5.37
CA LEU A 111 -1.90 -19.67 -5.23
C LEU A 111 -0.46 -20.19 -5.24
N TYR A 112 0.43 -19.64 -6.07
CA TYR A 112 1.83 -20.02 -6.12
C TYR A 112 2.54 -19.78 -4.78
N TRP A 113 2.33 -18.63 -4.16
CA TRP A 113 2.91 -18.34 -2.85
C TRP A 113 2.30 -19.20 -1.74
N LEU A 114 1.01 -19.51 -1.84
CA LEU A 114 0.30 -20.35 -0.89
C LEU A 114 0.80 -21.81 -0.97
N GLU A 115 1.04 -22.33 -2.17
CA GLU A 115 1.67 -23.63 -2.40
C GLU A 115 3.09 -23.69 -1.81
N GLY A 116 3.91 -22.66 -2.03
CA GLY A 116 5.25 -22.58 -1.43
C GLY A 116 5.23 -22.53 0.10
N THR A 117 4.20 -21.92 0.69
CA THR A 117 4.06 -21.75 2.15
C THR A 117 3.50 -23.01 2.83
N PHE A 118 2.42 -23.58 2.29
CA PHE A 118 1.65 -24.67 2.91
C PHE A 118 1.91 -26.04 2.30
N GLY A 119 2.26 -26.12 1.01
CA GLY A 119 2.52 -27.38 0.31
C GLY A 119 3.74 -28.13 0.86
N GLY A 120 4.82 -27.40 1.18
CA GLY A 120 5.99 -27.98 1.85
C GLY A 120 5.70 -28.52 3.26
N ALA A 121 4.63 -28.04 3.90
CA ALA A 121 4.20 -28.49 5.22
C ALA A 121 3.17 -29.63 5.19
N GLY A 122 2.82 -30.14 4.00
CA GLY A 122 1.81 -31.19 3.81
C GLY A 122 0.38 -30.69 4.07
N MET A 123 0.13 -29.37 3.99
CA MET A 123 -1.18 -28.74 4.18
C MET A 123 -1.86 -28.43 2.83
N ASP A 124 -1.85 -29.38 1.90
CA ASP A 124 -2.39 -29.23 0.54
C ASP A 124 -3.90 -28.93 0.53
N SER A 125 -4.61 -29.28 1.61
CA SER A 125 -6.02 -28.95 1.79
C SER A 125 -6.28 -27.44 1.82
N VAL A 126 -5.34 -26.64 2.36
CA VAL A 126 -5.45 -25.18 2.40
C VAL A 126 -5.33 -24.60 0.99
N VAL A 127 -4.38 -25.12 0.19
CA VAL A 127 -4.18 -24.74 -1.22
C VAL A 127 -5.41 -25.09 -2.05
N THR A 128 -5.90 -26.32 -1.90
CA THR A 128 -7.09 -26.80 -2.62
C THR A 128 -8.33 -25.98 -2.26
N ALA A 129 -8.51 -25.62 -1.00
CA ALA A 129 -9.61 -24.77 -0.54
C ALA A 129 -9.52 -23.32 -1.07
N ALA A 130 -8.33 -22.86 -1.44
CA ALA A 130 -8.12 -21.55 -2.06
C ALA A 130 -8.33 -21.58 -3.59
N MET A 131 -8.44 -22.74 -4.24
CA MET A 131 -8.64 -22.80 -5.69
C MET A 131 -10.04 -22.29 -6.09
N PRO A 132 -10.16 -21.53 -7.19
CA PRO A 132 -11.45 -21.09 -7.69
C PRO A 132 -12.22 -22.27 -8.32
N ASP A 133 -13.55 -22.21 -8.24
CA ASP A 133 -14.42 -23.17 -8.91
C ASP A 133 -14.50 -22.87 -10.40
N THR A 134 -13.89 -23.73 -11.21
CA THR A 134 -13.91 -23.60 -12.68
C THR A 134 -15.23 -24.07 -13.30
N LEU A 135 -16.06 -24.81 -12.56
CA LEU A 135 -17.33 -25.35 -13.06
C LEU A 135 -18.44 -24.29 -13.15
N VAL A 136 -18.21 -23.09 -12.61
CA VAL A 136 -19.12 -21.94 -12.71
C VAL A 136 -19.51 -21.59 -14.16
N TRP A 137 -18.66 -21.94 -15.13
CA TRP A 137 -18.93 -21.71 -16.55
C TRP A 137 -19.87 -22.75 -17.18
N ARG A 138 -20.05 -23.91 -16.54
CA ARG A 138 -20.86 -25.00 -17.05
C ARG A 138 -22.33 -24.68 -16.86
N ASN A 139 -23.09 -24.77 -17.95
CA ASN A 139 -24.54 -24.67 -17.96
C ASN A 139 -25.08 -25.76 -18.89
N GLU A 140 -26.16 -26.42 -18.51
CA GLU A 140 -26.71 -27.60 -19.22
C GLU A 140 -27.00 -27.34 -20.70
N LEU A 141 -27.34 -26.11 -21.06
CA LEU A 141 -27.72 -25.70 -22.42
C LEU A 141 -26.64 -24.89 -23.15
N ALA A 142 -25.48 -24.62 -22.54
CA ALA A 142 -24.44 -23.79 -23.14
C ALA A 142 -23.13 -24.56 -23.39
N TYR A 143 -22.54 -24.40 -24.58
CA TYR A 143 -21.23 -24.99 -24.90
C TYR A 143 -20.08 -24.10 -24.39
N ASN A 144 -19.83 -24.15 -23.07
CA ASN A 144 -18.82 -23.34 -22.39
C ASN A 144 -17.60 -24.15 -21.90
N GLU A 145 -17.46 -25.42 -22.30
CA GLU A 145 -16.34 -26.27 -21.88
C GLU A 145 -14.94 -25.64 -22.09
N PRO A 146 -14.67 -24.88 -23.18
CA PRO A 146 -13.39 -24.19 -23.31
C PRO A 146 -13.08 -23.22 -22.16
N TYR A 147 -14.08 -22.55 -21.59
CA TYR A 147 -13.90 -21.65 -20.46
C TYR A 147 -13.62 -22.40 -19.15
N VAL A 148 -14.27 -23.55 -18.94
CA VAL A 148 -14.02 -24.42 -17.77
C VAL A 148 -12.54 -24.84 -17.70
N GLU A 149 -11.96 -25.19 -18.85
CA GLU A 149 -10.59 -25.67 -18.93
C GLU A 149 -9.57 -24.52 -18.94
N LEU A 150 -9.82 -23.49 -19.77
CA LEU A 150 -8.82 -22.50 -20.13
C LEU A 150 -8.90 -21.18 -19.35
N TYR A 151 -10.08 -20.76 -18.87
CA TYR A 151 -10.27 -19.39 -18.37
C TYR A 151 -9.29 -19.03 -17.24
N PHE A 152 -9.13 -19.90 -16.25
CA PHE A 152 -8.21 -19.64 -15.14
C PHE A 152 -6.74 -19.97 -15.48
N ARG A 153 -6.52 -20.92 -16.38
CA ARG A 153 -5.19 -21.55 -16.59
C ARG A 153 -4.40 -20.94 -17.73
N HIS A 154 -5.06 -20.61 -18.84
CA HIS A 154 -4.41 -20.28 -20.09
C HIS A 154 -3.89 -18.82 -20.13
N PRO A 155 -2.69 -18.56 -20.68
CA PRO A 155 -2.08 -17.24 -20.74
C PRO A 155 -2.95 -16.14 -21.37
N ALA A 156 -3.80 -16.50 -22.34
CA ALA A 156 -4.70 -15.55 -23.01
C ALA A 156 -5.67 -14.85 -22.04
N TYR A 157 -6.00 -15.49 -20.92
CA TYR A 157 -6.93 -14.97 -19.92
C TYR A 157 -6.22 -14.33 -18.71
N ASN A 158 -4.91 -14.09 -18.77
CA ASN A 158 -4.13 -13.57 -17.64
C ASN A 158 -4.68 -12.27 -17.05
N ASN A 159 -5.15 -11.35 -17.91
CA ASN A 159 -5.63 -10.04 -17.52
C ASN A 159 -7.16 -9.95 -17.35
N TYR A 160 -7.85 -11.10 -17.43
CA TYR A 160 -9.29 -11.16 -17.20
C TYR A 160 -9.57 -11.31 -15.70
N PRO A 161 -10.72 -10.82 -15.21
CA PRO A 161 -11.06 -10.92 -13.80
C PRO A 161 -11.19 -12.38 -13.36
N VAL A 162 -10.74 -12.68 -12.14
CA VAL A 162 -10.94 -14.00 -11.55
C VAL A 162 -12.43 -14.24 -11.28
N VAL A 163 -12.91 -15.43 -11.62
CA VAL A 163 -14.31 -15.85 -11.45
C VAL A 163 -14.35 -17.20 -10.75
N GLY A 164 -15.44 -17.51 -10.06
CA GLY A 164 -15.58 -18.76 -9.30
C GLY A 164 -14.93 -18.70 -7.92
N VAL A 165 -14.74 -17.49 -7.37
CA VAL A 165 -14.20 -17.28 -6.03
C VAL A 165 -15.31 -16.95 -5.04
N THR A 166 -15.24 -17.54 -3.85
CA THR A 166 -16.15 -17.24 -2.74
C THR A 166 -15.71 -15.99 -1.98
N TRP A 167 -16.63 -15.39 -1.23
CA TRP A 167 -16.31 -14.23 -0.37
C TRP A 167 -15.19 -14.53 0.64
N LYS A 168 -15.18 -15.75 1.20
CA LYS A 168 -14.11 -16.20 2.10
C LYS A 168 -12.76 -16.24 1.39
N GLN A 169 -12.69 -16.86 0.21
CA GLN A 169 -11.47 -16.92 -0.59
C GLN A 169 -10.95 -15.52 -0.98
N ALA A 170 -11.85 -14.60 -1.32
CA ALA A 170 -11.49 -13.22 -1.63
C ALA A 170 -10.96 -12.47 -0.40
N THR A 171 -11.50 -12.74 0.79
CA THR A 171 -11.01 -12.16 2.05
C THR A 171 -9.62 -12.67 2.41
N GLU A 172 -9.37 -13.98 2.29
CA GLU A 172 -8.04 -14.58 2.51
C GLU A 172 -7.00 -14.01 1.53
N PHE A 173 -7.39 -13.78 0.28
CA PHE A 173 -6.54 -13.10 -0.71
C PHE A 173 -6.14 -11.69 -0.25
N CYS A 174 -7.06 -10.91 0.33
CA CYS A 174 -6.73 -9.59 0.88
C CYS A 174 -5.74 -9.67 2.04
N ILE A 175 -5.88 -10.66 2.93
CA ILE A 175 -4.93 -10.88 4.04
C ILE A 175 -3.54 -11.20 3.48
N TRP A 176 -3.46 -12.16 2.55
CA TRP A 176 -2.20 -12.51 1.90
C TRP A 176 -1.55 -11.31 1.19
N ARG A 177 -2.33 -10.51 0.45
CA ARG A 177 -1.82 -9.32 -0.23
C ARG A 177 -1.25 -8.30 0.75
N THR A 178 -1.92 -8.11 1.90
CA THR A 178 -1.42 -7.26 2.99
C THR A 178 -0.03 -7.70 3.41
N ASP A 179 0.15 -8.99 3.68
CA ASP A 179 1.42 -9.55 4.12
C ASP A 179 2.50 -9.39 3.05
N ARG A 180 2.22 -9.70 1.79
CA ARG A 180 3.20 -9.57 0.69
C ARG A 180 3.64 -8.13 0.45
N VAL A 181 2.69 -7.19 0.43
CA VAL A 181 3.00 -5.77 0.17
C VAL A 181 3.82 -5.18 1.32
N ASN A 182 3.46 -5.51 2.56
CA ASN A 182 4.20 -5.05 3.73
C ASN A 182 5.58 -5.70 3.84
N GLU A 183 5.69 -6.98 3.47
CA GLU A 183 6.98 -7.66 3.41
C GLU A 183 7.94 -6.96 2.43
N ILE A 184 7.47 -6.67 1.21
CA ILE A 184 8.25 -5.94 0.20
C ILE A 184 8.63 -4.54 0.71
N ALA A 185 7.69 -3.81 1.30
CA ALA A 185 7.95 -2.48 1.85
C ALA A 185 9.05 -2.50 2.93
N LEU A 186 9.01 -3.48 3.84
CA LEU A 186 10.03 -3.68 4.86
C LEU A 186 11.37 -4.14 4.28
N MET A 187 11.36 -4.99 3.26
CA MET A 187 12.56 -5.40 2.53
C MET A 187 13.24 -4.22 1.82
N ASP A 188 12.46 -3.35 1.19
CA ASP A 188 12.97 -2.18 0.46
C ASP A 188 13.55 -1.12 1.40
N LYS A 189 13.04 -1.03 2.64
CA LYS A 189 13.62 -0.21 3.70
C LYS A 189 14.73 -0.92 4.49
N GLY A 190 15.03 -2.18 4.17
CA GLY A 190 16.11 -2.97 4.79
C GLY A 190 15.81 -3.54 6.18
N PHE A 191 14.57 -3.47 6.66
CA PHE A 191 14.14 -4.08 7.93
C PHE A 191 14.04 -5.59 7.83
N LEU A 192 13.88 -6.12 6.62
CA LEU A 192 13.97 -7.53 6.29
C LEU A 192 15.11 -7.74 5.29
N ASP A 193 16.03 -8.66 5.59
CA ASP A 193 17.06 -9.04 4.63
C ASP A 193 16.47 -9.84 3.45
N LYS A 194 16.50 -9.24 2.26
CA LYS A 194 15.94 -9.81 1.00
C LYS A 194 16.41 -11.23 0.75
N ARG A 195 17.71 -11.49 0.91
CA ARG A 195 18.30 -12.81 0.62
C ARG A 195 17.82 -13.87 1.60
N THR A 196 17.76 -13.54 2.88
CA THR A 196 17.29 -14.46 3.92
C THR A 196 15.81 -14.76 3.75
N GLN A 197 14.99 -13.74 3.47
CA GLN A 197 13.55 -13.94 3.28
C GLN A 197 13.24 -14.80 2.06
N ILE A 198 13.83 -14.51 0.91
CA ILE A 198 13.64 -15.33 -0.30
C ILE A 198 14.02 -16.79 -0.05
N LYS A 199 15.12 -17.04 0.68
CA LYS A 199 15.51 -18.41 1.05
C LYS A 199 14.52 -19.09 1.98
N LYS A 200 13.97 -18.37 2.97
CA LYS A 200 12.95 -18.91 3.88
C LYS A 200 11.71 -19.33 3.10
N THR A 201 11.24 -18.49 2.18
CA THR A 201 10.05 -18.81 1.38
C THR A 201 10.28 -19.95 0.40
N LEU A 202 11.44 -20.00 -0.28
CA LEU A 202 11.76 -21.07 -1.24
C LEU A 202 11.97 -22.45 -0.58
N ASN A 203 12.41 -22.49 0.67
CA ASN A 203 12.66 -23.74 1.39
C ASN A 203 11.42 -24.27 2.13
N GLY A 204 10.22 -23.74 1.86
CA GLY A 204 8.97 -24.26 2.41
C GLY A 204 8.84 -24.05 3.93
N ALA A 205 9.25 -22.89 4.43
CA ALA A 205 9.36 -22.65 5.87
C ALA A 205 8.00 -22.32 6.52
N GLY A 206 7.03 -23.23 6.47
CA GLY A 206 5.64 -23.06 6.92
C GLY A 206 5.44 -22.09 8.10
N GLN A 207 6.16 -22.27 9.21
CA GLN A 207 6.07 -21.43 10.42
C GLN A 207 6.85 -20.10 10.36
N ASP A 208 7.88 -19.97 9.51
CA ASP A 208 8.73 -18.78 9.39
C ASP A 208 8.27 -17.82 8.28
N ASN A 209 7.07 -18.01 7.74
CA ASN A 209 6.52 -17.11 6.72
C ASN A 209 6.14 -15.77 7.34
N PHE A 210 6.37 -14.70 6.56
CA PHE A 210 6.08 -13.35 7.02
C PHE A 210 4.57 -13.14 7.19
N ASN A 211 4.19 -12.59 8.35
CA ASN A 211 2.86 -12.11 8.65
C ASN A 211 2.96 -10.73 9.32
N THR A 212 2.20 -9.75 8.81
CA THR A 212 2.24 -8.36 9.27
C THR A 212 1.87 -8.25 10.75
N LYS A 213 0.85 -8.97 11.20
CA LYS A 213 0.37 -8.91 12.59
C LYS A 213 1.38 -9.56 13.54
N ALA A 214 1.92 -10.73 13.18
CA ALA A 214 2.96 -11.39 13.97
C ALA A 214 4.24 -10.54 14.06
N TYR A 215 4.58 -9.82 12.98
CA TYR A 215 5.69 -8.86 12.98
C TYR A 215 5.46 -7.69 13.95
N LEU A 216 4.27 -7.08 13.90
CA LEU A 216 3.91 -5.97 14.79
C LEU A 216 3.83 -6.38 16.27
N LEU A 217 3.42 -7.62 16.55
CA LEU A 217 3.38 -8.20 17.90
C LEU A 217 4.76 -8.63 18.41
N GLY A 218 5.78 -8.66 17.54
CA GLY A 218 7.14 -9.09 17.90
C GLY A 218 7.32 -10.62 17.98
N GLU A 219 6.34 -11.39 17.52
CA GLU A 219 6.41 -12.86 17.47
C GLU A 219 7.25 -13.33 16.28
N TYR A 220 7.30 -12.55 15.20
CA TYR A 220 8.09 -12.86 14.02
C TYR A 220 9.57 -12.44 14.17
N GLN A 221 10.48 -13.41 14.07
CA GLN A 221 11.92 -13.18 14.15
C GLN A 221 12.51 -12.73 12.80
N ALA A 222 12.44 -11.42 12.56
CA ALA A 222 13.04 -10.78 11.39
C ALA A 222 14.56 -10.66 11.50
N THR A 223 15.28 -11.02 10.44
CA THR A 223 16.72 -10.72 10.31
C THR A 223 16.88 -9.35 9.64
N PRO A 224 17.35 -8.32 10.36
CA PRO A 224 17.49 -6.97 9.81
C PRO A 224 18.68 -6.88 8.84
N GLY A 225 18.56 -6.03 7.83
CA GLY A 225 19.64 -5.72 6.90
C GLY A 225 20.75 -4.85 7.51
N LYS A 226 21.87 -4.76 6.81
CA LYS A 226 23.03 -3.92 7.21
C LYS A 226 22.70 -2.43 7.26
N GLU A 227 21.72 -1.98 6.49
CA GLU A 227 21.34 -0.57 6.40
C GLU A 227 20.63 -0.10 7.68
N VAL A 228 19.72 -0.91 8.20
CA VAL A 228 18.94 -0.61 9.41
C VAL A 228 19.78 -0.69 10.68
N THR A 229 20.78 -1.58 10.71
CA THR A 229 21.74 -1.69 11.83
C THR A 229 22.78 -0.58 11.83
N SER A 230 22.87 0.21 10.75
CA SER A 230 23.81 1.32 10.63
C SER A 230 23.41 2.53 11.48
N LYS A 231 24.40 3.31 11.94
CA LYS A 231 24.20 4.59 12.65
C LYS A 231 23.44 5.63 11.80
N LYS A 232 23.35 5.42 10.49
CA LYS A 232 22.62 6.26 9.53
C LYS A 232 21.11 6.02 9.53
N ASN A 233 20.62 4.97 10.19
CA ASN A 233 19.18 4.72 10.31
C ASN A 233 18.49 5.92 10.98
N PRO A 234 17.47 6.54 10.34
CA PRO A 234 16.70 7.60 10.96
C PRO A 234 15.88 7.09 12.16
N LEU A 235 15.48 5.81 12.15
CA LEU A 235 14.73 5.19 13.23
C LEU A 235 15.68 4.77 14.34
N LYS A 236 15.45 5.35 15.51
CA LYS A 236 16.25 5.08 16.70
C LYS A 236 15.35 4.71 17.87
N ASP A 237 15.89 3.90 18.77
CA ASP A 237 15.27 3.60 20.03
C ASP A 237 15.38 4.80 20.99
N ALA A 238 14.72 4.70 22.15
CA ALA A 238 14.78 5.71 23.20
C ALA A 238 16.23 6.01 23.64
N GLN A 239 17.12 5.00 23.56
CA GLN A 239 18.55 5.10 23.88
C GLN A 239 19.41 5.64 22.73
N GLY A 240 18.80 6.01 21.60
CA GLY A 240 19.48 6.57 20.42
C GLY A 240 20.26 5.54 19.59
N ARG A 241 20.05 4.25 19.83
CA ARG A 241 20.56 3.14 19.02
C ARG A 241 19.68 2.97 17.77
N PRO A 242 20.21 2.55 16.61
CA PRO A 242 19.41 2.21 15.44
C PRO A 242 18.39 1.12 15.78
N ARG A 243 17.11 1.34 15.47
CA ARG A 243 16.06 0.34 15.71
C ARG A 243 16.06 -0.68 14.59
N THR A 244 16.03 -1.97 14.94
CA THR A 244 16.05 -3.09 13.98
C THR A 244 14.67 -3.53 13.50
N THR A 245 13.60 -3.09 14.18
CA THR A 245 12.21 -3.38 13.83
C THR A 245 11.48 -2.10 13.41
N ALA A 246 10.53 -2.22 12.51
CA ALA A 246 9.61 -1.14 12.17
C ALA A 246 8.32 -1.28 12.97
N LYS A 247 7.78 -0.16 13.43
CA LYS A 247 6.42 -0.06 13.99
C LYS A 247 5.48 0.45 12.92
N PHE A 248 4.18 0.24 13.10
CA PHE A 248 3.17 0.78 12.19
C PHE A 248 3.22 2.32 12.12
N GLU A 249 3.50 2.98 13.26
CA GLU A 249 3.67 4.43 13.39
C GLU A 249 4.78 5.02 12.51
N ASP A 250 5.71 4.20 12.03
CA ASP A 250 6.80 4.68 11.18
C ASP A 250 6.36 5.01 9.74
N GLY A 251 5.14 4.63 9.37
CA GLY A 251 4.60 4.87 8.02
C GLY A 251 5.34 4.09 6.91
N ILE A 252 6.01 2.99 7.26
CA ILE A 252 6.66 2.09 6.30
C ILE A 252 5.69 1.02 5.80
N MET A 253 4.89 0.47 6.71
CA MET A 253 3.87 -0.52 6.40
C MET A 253 2.56 0.15 6.02
N PHE A 254 1.79 -0.51 5.17
CA PHE A 254 0.45 -0.13 4.75
C PHE A 254 -0.61 -0.81 5.63
N GLY A 255 -1.81 -0.24 5.62
CA GLY A 255 -2.97 -0.84 6.30
C GLY A 255 -3.45 -2.12 5.63
N ASP A 256 -4.30 -2.86 6.35
CA ASP A 256 -4.87 -4.13 5.89
C ASP A 256 -5.75 -3.92 4.65
N TYR A 257 -5.55 -4.74 3.63
CA TYR A 257 -6.48 -4.85 2.51
C TYR A 257 -7.73 -5.59 2.97
N ARG A 258 -8.88 -5.15 2.45
CA ARG A 258 -10.17 -5.81 2.67
C ARG A 258 -11.08 -5.59 1.48
N LEU A 259 -12.16 -6.36 1.45
CA LEU A 259 -13.24 -6.11 0.50
C LEU A 259 -13.93 -4.78 0.85
N PRO A 260 -14.29 -3.97 -0.17
CA PRO A 260 -15.07 -2.77 0.03
C PRO A 260 -16.48 -3.13 0.50
N THR A 261 -17.09 -2.23 1.26
CA THR A 261 -18.53 -2.29 1.52
C THR A 261 -19.31 -1.92 0.25
N GLU A 262 -20.58 -2.29 0.18
CA GLU A 262 -21.46 -1.92 -0.94
C GLU A 262 -21.47 -0.41 -1.18
N ALA A 263 -21.60 0.39 -0.12
CA ALA A 263 -21.56 1.84 -0.19
C ALA A 263 -20.21 2.38 -0.71
N GLU A 264 -19.09 1.82 -0.28
CA GLU A 264 -17.76 2.21 -0.79
C GLU A 264 -17.62 1.89 -2.27
N TRP A 265 -18.11 0.72 -2.70
CA TRP A 265 -18.02 0.28 -4.09
C TRP A 265 -18.92 1.12 -5.00
N GLU A 266 -20.18 1.34 -4.64
CA GLU A 266 -21.09 2.22 -5.37
C GLU A 266 -20.55 3.65 -5.43
N TYR A 267 -20.06 4.19 -4.31
CA TYR A 267 -19.50 5.53 -4.25
C TYR A 267 -18.30 5.69 -5.18
N ALA A 268 -17.38 4.72 -5.19
CA ALA A 268 -16.25 4.71 -6.10
C ALA A 268 -16.69 4.61 -7.57
N ALA A 269 -17.73 3.81 -7.88
CA ALA A 269 -18.28 3.70 -9.22
C ALA A 269 -18.94 5.01 -9.69
N TYR A 270 -19.72 5.68 -8.83
CA TYR A 270 -20.34 6.97 -9.13
C TYR A 270 -19.32 8.11 -9.26
N GLY A 271 -18.29 8.14 -8.40
CA GLY A 271 -17.26 9.19 -8.40
C GLY A 271 -16.53 9.30 -9.74
N TYR A 272 -16.29 8.17 -10.42
CA TYR A 272 -15.71 8.15 -11.76
C TYR A 272 -16.63 8.68 -12.87
N VAL A 273 -17.94 8.79 -12.67
CA VAL A 273 -18.84 9.31 -13.72
C VAL A 273 -18.67 10.82 -13.90
N MET A 274 -18.38 11.56 -12.83
CA MET A 274 -18.17 13.01 -12.89
C MET A 274 -16.73 13.40 -13.31
N GLU A 275 -15.74 12.53 -13.08
CA GLU A 275 -14.33 12.76 -13.42
C GLU A 275 -13.85 12.01 -14.67
N ASN A 276 -14.68 11.15 -15.29
CA ASN A 276 -14.27 10.42 -16.48
C ASN A 276 -13.91 11.42 -17.59
N PRO A 277 -12.68 11.40 -18.14
CA PRO A 277 -12.36 12.21 -19.29
C PRO A 277 -13.30 11.82 -20.42
N GLN A 278 -14.24 12.71 -20.74
CA GLN A 278 -15.10 12.58 -21.91
C GLN A 278 -14.22 12.18 -23.09
N LYS A 279 -14.58 11.07 -23.77
CA LYS A 279 -13.85 10.59 -24.94
C LYS A 279 -13.66 11.78 -25.87
N LYS A 280 -12.42 12.26 -26.04
CA LYS A 280 -12.12 13.42 -26.89
C LYS A 280 -12.66 13.13 -28.29
N THR A 281 -13.81 13.71 -28.61
CA THR A 281 -14.31 13.79 -29.98
C THR A 281 -13.31 14.66 -30.74
N LYS A 282 -12.61 14.06 -31.70
CA LYS A 282 -11.81 14.85 -32.66
C LYS A 282 -12.77 15.76 -33.41
N GLY A 283 -12.56 17.08 -33.30
CA GLY A 283 -13.32 18.12 -34.01
C GLY A 283 -14.08 18.96 -32.99
N THR A 284 -13.77 20.24 -32.82
CA THR A 284 -13.82 21.25 -33.88
C THR A 284 -12.85 22.36 -33.55
N LYS A 285 -11.98 22.73 -34.50
CA LYS A 285 -11.26 24.01 -34.44
C LYS A 285 -12.28 25.11 -34.72
N GLY A 286 -12.53 25.95 -33.73
CA GLY A 286 -13.13 27.28 -33.86
C GLY A 286 -12.18 28.27 -33.23
#